data_AF-A0A5W7S2R2-F1
#
_entry.id   AF-A0A5W7S2R2-F1
#
_cell.length_a   1.000
_cell.length_b   1.000
_cell.length_c   1.000
_cell.angle_alpha   90.00
_cell.angle_beta   90.00
_cell.angle_gamma   90.00
#
_symmetry.space_group_name_H-M   'P 1'
#
loop_
_entity.id
_entity.type
_entity.pdbx_description
1 polymer ?
#
loop_
_entity_poly.entity_id
_entity_poly.type
_entity_poly.pdbx_seq_one_letter_code
_entity_poly.pdbx_strand_id
1 'polypeptide(L)'
;MAVNASKHFDPMLGIDFHSYALPPGVWPTPHIAIVFDVWDYAPIIGATVKIHGLRRTVAGTEGKALHILIGAPVPPPKIPGGPQTDDEVFMGSKTVIVDGDPLSRRLSPTLSCNVVGIIPPFRLRRAKKMPILSLTAPLTVNMALPHHVSVGGPQTISMMSMLSKAGFAAFKRIGKSKAYKKFMRKFKAFRKNLFKNMEPGFLKCKVLRAEPVDIRDGSVRLEQRDFLLPGRVPLDWIRYYRSADVQEEGLLGYGWKTLADTRLIHHQEDDYFELVQADGALFFADMPEQAGRLHAVNSLPGGAQLWYEEESEGVRHWYAETEENRWWRFRQDSASPASVLTPDRLEDNNGNGWRFRYETGRITLTEYTSQALTGRRVEADCLHQRIVRISLCDSHADEWQNGDETRSDLTQYDYTPDNQLAGQTDSSSHRRYFAWREQVYMQYHADRLGQRFHYEYDDDWRVIHAWGDGGWYDYRFAWNDFSHELEMTNSLGHTTIIRFSEDRLPLCEIDPEGGATFFLYDEFGQT
;
A
#
# COMPACT_ATOMS: atom_id res chain seq x y z
N MET A 1 -26.76 -11.95 1.91
CA MET A 1 -27.98 -11.27 2.39
C MET A 1 -27.60 -10.25 3.44
N ALA A 2 -28.08 -9.01 3.30
CA ALA A 2 -27.89 -7.98 4.30
C ALA A 2 -28.95 -8.13 5.41
N VAL A 3 -28.53 -8.05 6.67
CA VAL A 3 -29.43 -8.13 7.83
C VAL A 3 -29.17 -6.94 8.74
N ASN A 4 -30.15 -6.58 9.57
CA ASN A 4 -30.08 -5.38 10.41
C ASN A 4 -28.79 -5.29 11.22
N ALA A 5 -28.14 -4.12 11.15
CA ALA A 5 -27.02 -3.75 12.00
C ALA A 5 -27.40 -3.84 13.48
N SER A 6 -26.46 -4.16 14.35
CA SER A 6 -26.66 -4.13 15.80
C SER A 6 -26.29 -2.77 16.38
N LYS A 7 -27.05 -2.34 17.39
CA LYS A 7 -26.83 -1.10 18.16
C LYS A 7 -27.00 -1.37 19.65
N HIS A 8 -26.55 -0.42 20.47
CA HIS A 8 -26.79 -0.45 21.91
C HIS A 8 -28.30 -0.55 22.20
N PHE A 9 -28.62 -1.20 23.31
CA PHE A 9 -29.97 -1.57 23.73
C PHE A 9 -30.64 -2.69 22.92
N ASP A 10 -29.98 -3.27 21.92
CA ASP A 10 -30.47 -4.50 21.32
C ASP A 10 -30.36 -5.66 22.33
N PRO A 11 -31.40 -6.52 22.43
CA PRO A 11 -31.35 -7.68 23.30
C PRO A 11 -30.39 -8.75 22.77
N MET A 12 -29.77 -9.48 23.68
CA MET A 12 -29.03 -10.71 23.40
C MET A 12 -29.76 -11.86 24.09
N LEU A 13 -30.01 -12.93 23.35
CA LEU A 13 -30.80 -14.06 23.84
C LEU A 13 -30.03 -15.36 23.60
N GLY A 14 -30.05 -16.25 24.57
CA GLY A 14 -29.30 -17.49 24.50
C GLY A 14 -29.60 -18.46 25.63
N ILE A 15 -28.72 -19.45 25.74
CA ILE A 15 -28.75 -20.45 26.81
C ILE A 15 -27.34 -20.52 27.38
N ASP A 16 -27.24 -20.32 28.69
CA ASP A 16 -26.02 -20.54 29.46
C ASP A 16 -26.11 -21.86 30.23
N PHE A 17 -24.96 -22.45 30.55
CA PHE A 17 -24.89 -23.65 31.39
C PHE A 17 -24.20 -23.30 32.71
N HIS A 18 -24.95 -23.41 33.81
CA HIS A 18 -24.47 -23.14 35.16
C HIS A 18 -24.56 -24.38 36.05
N SER A 19 -23.67 -24.46 37.04
CA SER A 19 -23.77 -25.45 38.10
C SER A 19 -24.81 -25.00 39.14
N TYR A 20 -25.80 -25.86 39.37
CA TYR A 20 -26.81 -25.65 40.42
C TYR A 20 -26.53 -26.58 41.61
N ALA A 21 -26.78 -26.08 42.82
CA ALA A 21 -26.69 -26.88 44.03
C ALA A 21 -27.89 -27.83 44.21
N LEU A 22 -29.07 -27.45 43.70
CA LEU A 22 -30.29 -28.25 43.74
C LEU A 22 -31.16 -28.03 42.49
N PRO A 23 -31.46 -29.09 41.69
CA PRO A 23 -30.82 -30.41 41.72
C PRO A 23 -29.33 -30.30 41.33
N PRO A 24 -28.43 -31.03 42.01
CA PRO A 24 -27.00 -30.93 41.75
C PRO A 24 -26.68 -31.36 40.31
N GLY A 25 -26.09 -30.46 39.53
CA GLY A 25 -25.77 -30.71 38.13
C GLY A 25 -25.54 -29.43 37.32
N VAL A 26 -25.15 -29.60 36.06
CA VAL A 26 -25.05 -28.50 35.09
C VAL A 26 -26.35 -28.44 34.32
N TRP A 27 -27.09 -27.33 34.45
CA TRP A 27 -28.40 -27.17 33.84
C TRP A 27 -28.42 -25.97 32.88
N PRO A 28 -29.22 -26.04 31.80
CA PRO A 28 -29.41 -24.91 30.91
C PRO A 28 -30.23 -23.82 31.61
N THR A 29 -29.69 -22.61 31.63
CA THR A 29 -30.31 -21.39 32.15
C THR A 29 -30.63 -20.46 30.97
N PRO A 30 -31.87 -19.99 30.82
CA PRO A 30 -32.18 -18.95 29.83
C PRO A 30 -31.33 -17.70 30.10
N HIS A 31 -30.66 -17.22 29.07
CA HIS A 31 -29.79 -16.05 29.17
C HIS A 31 -30.39 -14.87 28.40
N ILE A 32 -30.48 -13.73 29.08
CA ILE A 32 -30.95 -12.47 28.51
C ILE A 32 -29.96 -11.38 28.89
N ALA A 33 -29.45 -10.67 27.88
CA ALA A 33 -28.61 -9.51 28.08
C ALA A 33 -29.02 -8.38 27.15
N ILE A 34 -28.43 -7.20 27.36
CA ILE A 34 -28.63 -6.03 26.53
C ILE A 34 -27.27 -5.50 26.11
N VAL A 35 -27.09 -5.18 24.82
CA VAL A 35 -25.86 -4.51 24.35
C VAL A 35 -25.71 -3.16 25.04
N PHE A 36 -24.68 -3.01 25.86
CA PHE A 36 -24.36 -1.74 26.51
C PHE A 36 -22.90 -1.70 26.94
N ASP A 37 -22.12 -0.81 26.32
CA ASP A 37 -20.72 -0.56 26.65
C ASP A 37 -20.53 0.88 27.13
N VAL A 38 -20.07 1.05 28.36
CA VAL A 38 -19.83 2.39 28.96
C VAL A 38 -18.70 3.12 28.23
N TRP A 39 -17.69 2.40 27.73
CA TRP A 39 -16.55 3.01 27.04
C TRP A 39 -16.94 3.63 25.71
N ASP A 40 -17.97 3.11 25.06
CA ASP A 40 -18.50 3.66 23.81
C ASP A 40 -19.11 5.07 24.00
N TYR A 41 -19.33 5.52 25.24
CA TYR A 41 -19.77 6.88 25.57
C TYR A 41 -18.63 7.80 26.06
N ALA A 42 -17.42 7.27 26.23
CA ALA A 42 -16.28 8.07 26.68
C ALA A 42 -15.84 9.07 25.59
N PRO A 43 -15.51 10.33 25.96
CA PRO A 43 -14.99 11.31 25.01
C PRO A 43 -13.65 10.83 24.43
N ILE A 44 -13.41 11.12 23.15
CA ILE A 44 -12.16 10.83 22.41
C ILE A 44 -11.92 9.34 22.08
N ILE A 45 -12.32 8.41 22.94
CA ILE A 45 -12.08 6.96 22.78
C ILE A 45 -13.34 6.11 22.56
N GLY A 46 -14.53 6.70 22.68
CA GLY A 46 -15.82 6.00 22.54
C GLY A 46 -16.23 5.72 21.10
N ALA A 47 -17.43 5.17 20.93
CA ALA A 47 -17.98 4.87 19.62
C ALA A 47 -18.34 6.17 18.89
N THR A 48 -17.77 6.38 17.70
CA THR A 48 -18.04 7.59 16.90
C THR A 48 -19.32 7.43 16.08
N VAL A 49 -19.67 6.19 15.73
CA VAL A 49 -20.81 5.88 14.87
C VAL A 49 -22.07 5.57 15.67
N LYS A 50 -23.19 6.08 15.16
CA LYS A 50 -24.53 5.79 15.68
C LYS A 50 -25.37 5.08 14.62
N ILE A 51 -26.14 4.09 15.06
CA ILE A 51 -27.15 3.39 14.26
C ILE A 51 -28.51 3.74 14.84
N HIS A 52 -29.33 4.43 14.06
CA HIS A 52 -30.67 4.87 14.47
C HIS A 52 -30.65 5.67 15.79
N GLY A 53 -29.69 6.60 15.92
CA GLY A 53 -29.51 7.48 17.07
C GLY A 53 -28.78 6.86 18.27
N LEU A 54 -28.56 5.54 18.28
CA LEU A 54 -27.90 4.80 19.37
C LEU A 54 -26.48 4.41 18.97
N ARG A 55 -25.56 4.22 19.93
CA ARG A 55 -24.18 3.81 19.64
C ARG A 55 -24.18 2.46 18.91
N ARG A 56 -23.26 2.29 17.96
CA ARG A 56 -23.13 1.05 17.19
C ARG A 56 -22.77 -0.14 18.09
N THR A 57 -22.86 -1.34 17.53
CA THR A 57 -22.30 -2.55 18.13
C THR A 57 -21.28 -3.17 17.19
N VAL A 58 -20.07 -3.45 17.67
CA VAL A 58 -19.01 -4.18 16.94
C VAL A 58 -18.60 -5.43 17.69
N ALA A 59 -17.82 -6.29 17.04
CA ALA A 59 -17.16 -7.41 17.70
C ALA A 59 -16.25 -6.91 18.83
N GLY A 60 -16.65 -7.15 20.08
CA GLY A 60 -16.01 -6.65 21.29
C GLY A 60 -16.90 -5.76 22.15
N THR A 61 -18.05 -5.30 21.64
CA THR A 61 -18.99 -4.48 22.42
C THR A 61 -19.56 -5.31 23.57
N GLU A 62 -19.63 -4.69 24.75
CA GLU A 62 -20.10 -5.33 25.97
C GLU A 62 -21.64 -5.51 25.94
N GLY A 63 -22.10 -6.63 26.50
CA GLY A 63 -23.48 -6.84 26.89
C GLY A 63 -23.60 -6.86 28.41
N LYS A 64 -24.67 -6.30 28.94
CA LYS A 64 -25.03 -6.40 30.36
C LYS A 64 -26.09 -7.47 30.53
N ALA A 65 -25.69 -8.57 31.16
CA ALA A 65 -26.55 -9.71 31.41
C ALA A 65 -27.48 -9.49 32.60
N LEU A 66 -28.74 -9.88 32.41
CA LEU A 66 -29.74 -10.00 33.45
C LEU A 66 -30.10 -11.49 33.58
N HIS A 67 -29.53 -12.15 34.59
CA HIS A 67 -29.84 -13.55 34.87
C HIS A 67 -31.26 -13.68 35.45
N ILE A 68 -32.17 -14.33 34.73
CA ILE A 68 -33.49 -14.71 35.24
C ILE A 68 -33.34 -16.03 36.00
N LEU A 69 -33.29 -15.94 37.33
CA LEU A 69 -33.06 -17.07 38.21
C LEU A 69 -34.28 -18.00 38.25
N ILE A 70 -34.14 -19.21 37.73
CA ILE A 70 -35.10 -20.30 37.98
C ILE A 70 -34.70 -20.97 39.30
N GLY A 71 -35.61 -20.92 40.27
CA GLY A 71 -35.45 -21.25 41.70
C GLY A 71 -34.32 -22.20 42.13
N ALA A 72 -33.59 -21.78 43.19
CA ALA A 72 -32.62 -22.48 44.07
C ALA A 72 -31.27 -21.73 44.16
N PRO A 73 -30.52 -21.81 45.28
CA PRO A 73 -29.44 -20.89 45.59
C PRO A 73 -28.23 -21.10 44.68
N VAL A 74 -27.95 -20.10 43.85
CA VAL A 74 -26.77 -20.03 42.99
C VAL A 74 -25.55 -19.61 43.84
N PRO A 75 -24.34 -20.12 43.55
CA PRO A 75 -23.11 -19.58 44.12
C PRO A 75 -23.06 -18.04 44.01
N PRO A 76 -22.56 -17.31 45.05
CA PRO A 76 -22.51 -15.84 45.04
C PRO A 76 -21.90 -15.26 43.75
N PRO A 77 -22.44 -14.16 43.22
CA PRO A 77 -21.97 -13.55 41.97
C PRO A 77 -20.47 -13.24 42.03
N LYS A 78 -19.78 -13.39 40.90
CA LYS A 78 -18.31 -13.17 40.75
C LYS A 78 -17.41 -14.16 41.51
N ILE A 79 -17.85 -15.40 41.70
CA ILE A 79 -16.97 -16.51 42.09
C ILE A 79 -16.76 -17.49 40.91
N PRO A 80 -15.68 -18.30 40.93
CA PRO A 80 -15.45 -19.31 39.90
C PRO A 80 -16.66 -20.25 39.71
N GLY A 81 -17.18 -20.33 38.50
CA GLY A 81 -18.37 -21.14 38.18
C GLY A 81 -19.73 -20.51 38.53
N GLY A 82 -19.75 -19.31 39.11
CA GLY A 82 -20.96 -18.51 39.31
C GLY A 82 -21.30 -17.63 38.10
N PRO A 83 -22.55 -17.14 38.00
CA PRO A 83 -22.99 -16.29 36.90
C PRO A 83 -22.20 -14.96 36.90
N GLN A 84 -21.72 -14.54 35.73
CA GLN A 84 -21.20 -13.17 35.56
C GLN A 84 -22.24 -12.28 34.89
N THR A 85 -22.05 -10.98 35.06
CA THR A 85 -22.99 -9.95 34.56
C THR A 85 -22.57 -9.35 33.23
N ASP A 86 -21.44 -9.81 32.68
CA ASP A 86 -20.80 -9.19 31.53
C ASP A 86 -20.74 -10.20 30.38
N ASP A 87 -21.23 -9.78 29.21
CA ASP A 87 -21.17 -10.48 27.93
C ASP A 87 -20.31 -9.71 26.93
N GLU A 88 -19.87 -10.37 25.86
CA GLU A 88 -19.18 -9.71 24.75
C GLU A 88 -19.73 -10.19 23.42
N VAL A 89 -20.07 -9.25 22.52
CA VAL A 89 -20.39 -9.61 21.13
C VAL A 89 -19.13 -10.15 20.46
N PHE A 90 -19.14 -11.43 20.12
CA PHE A 90 -17.93 -12.15 19.70
C PHE A 90 -17.52 -11.83 18.27
N MET A 91 -18.52 -11.71 17.38
CA MET A 91 -18.30 -11.61 15.94
C MET A 91 -19.13 -10.49 15.31
N GLY A 92 -18.57 -9.92 14.24
CA GLY A 92 -19.24 -8.95 13.38
C GLY A 92 -19.05 -9.29 11.91
N SER A 93 -19.41 -8.38 11.02
CA SER A 93 -19.25 -8.57 9.58
C SER A 93 -17.79 -8.48 9.14
N LYS A 94 -17.34 -9.44 8.33
CA LYS A 94 -16.03 -9.40 7.66
C LYS A 94 -15.88 -8.24 6.69
N THR A 95 -16.99 -7.73 6.16
CA THR A 95 -16.98 -6.73 5.07
C THR A 95 -17.37 -5.33 5.55
N VAL A 96 -17.72 -5.16 6.82
CA VAL A 96 -18.14 -3.87 7.38
C VAL A 96 -17.44 -3.65 8.71
N ILE A 97 -16.51 -2.70 8.74
CA ILE A 97 -15.73 -2.32 9.92
C ILE A 97 -16.20 -0.95 10.38
N VAL A 98 -16.43 -0.81 11.69
CA VAL A 98 -16.83 0.46 12.30
C VAL A 98 -16.02 0.67 13.57
N ASP A 99 -15.47 1.87 13.77
CA ASP A 99 -14.62 2.19 14.94
C ASP A 99 -13.46 1.18 15.15
N GLY A 100 -12.89 0.65 14.05
CA GLY A 100 -11.75 -0.28 14.06
C GLY A 100 -12.10 -1.76 14.26
N ASP A 101 -13.36 -2.11 14.47
CA ASP A 101 -13.80 -3.50 14.70
C ASP A 101 -14.96 -3.91 13.77
N PRO A 102 -15.10 -5.21 13.42
CA PRO A 102 -16.21 -5.73 12.63
C PRO A 102 -17.58 -5.33 13.17
N LEU A 103 -18.42 -4.67 12.37
CA LEU A 103 -19.76 -4.23 12.77
C LEU A 103 -20.67 -5.44 12.98
N SER A 104 -21.25 -5.54 14.18
CA SER A 104 -22.12 -6.63 14.55
C SER A 104 -23.49 -6.49 13.90
N ARG A 105 -24.11 -7.63 13.60
CA ARG A 105 -25.40 -7.68 12.90
C ARG A 105 -26.36 -8.62 13.63
N ARG A 106 -27.60 -8.69 13.18
CA ARG A 106 -28.57 -9.65 13.72
C ARG A 106 -27.99 -11.07 13.65
N LEU A 107 -28.15 -11.83 14.72
CA LEU A 107 -27.59 -13.18 14.93
C LEU A 107 -26.06 -13.24 15.01
N SER A 108 -25.38 -12.13 15.33
CA SER A 108 -23.98 -12.17 15.73
C SER A 108 -23.82 -12.97 17.02
N PRO A 109 -22.95 -14.00 17.07
CA PRO A 109 -22.63 -14.72 18.29
C PRO A 109 -22.11 -13.78 19.38
N THR A 110 -22.54 -14.04 20.61
CA THR A 110 -22.13 -13.33 21.82
C THR A 110 -21.59 -14.34 22.81
N LEU A 111 -20.42 -14.04 23.38
CA LEU A 111 -19.81 -14.76 24.47
C LEU A 111 -20.55 -14.43 25.77
N SER A 112 -21.28 -15.41 26.29
CA SER A 112 -21.96 -15.36 27.59
C SER A 112 -21.39 -16.42 28.55
N CYS A 113 -21.75 -16.34 29.82
CA CYS A 113 -21.09 -17.05 30.91
C CYS A 113 -21.43 -18.54 30.92
N ASN A 114 -20.42 -19.40 30.82
CA ASN A 114 -20.66 -20.85 30.74
C ASN A 114 -19.65 -21.65 31.57
N VAL A 115 -20.08 -22.81 32.09
CA VAL A 115 -19.19 -23.77 32.78
C VAL A 115 -18.10 -24.34 31.85
N VAL A 116 -18.37 -24.39 30.53
CA VAL A 116 -17.43 -24.82 29.49
C VAL A 116 -17.40 -23.77 28.39
N GLY A 117 -16.20 -23.36 27.94
CA GLY A 117 -16.09 -22.31 26.93
C GLY A 117 -14.65 -21.87 26.66
N ILE A 118 -14.51 -20.76 25.94
CA ILE A 118 -13.24 -20.11 25.61
C ILE A 118 -13.00 -18.91 26.53
N ILE A 119 -11.72 -18.59 26.73
CA ILE A 119 -11.33 -17.31 27.34
C ILE A 119 -11.49 -16.21 26.28
N PRO A 120 -12.25 -15.14 26.56
CA PRO A 120 -12.46 -14.06 25.60
C PRO A 120 -11.12 -13.49 25.10
N PRO A 121 -11.02 -13.09 23.82
CA PRO A 121 -9.79 -12.52 23.28
C PRO A 121 -9.41 -11.23 24.02
N PHE A 122 -8.12 -10.99 24.24
CA PHE A 122 -7.66 -9.80 24.95
C PHE A 122 -7.91 -8.55 24.10
N ARG A 123 -8.44 -7.47 24.72
CA ARG A 123 -8.79 -6.24 24.00
C ARG A 123 -7.98 -5.07 24.55
N LEU A 124 -7.19 -4.40 23.71
CA LEU A 124 -6.33 -3.26 24.12
C LEU A 124 -7.10 -2.11 24.77
N ARG A 125 -8.34 -1.85 24.35
CA ARG A 125 -9.23 -0.84 24.95
C ARG A 125 -9.60 -1.14 26.42
N ARG A 126 -9.29 -2.33 26.93
CA ARG A 126 -9.77 -2.81 28.24
C ARG A 126 -8.68 -3.53 29.04
N ALA A 127 -7.69 -2.77 29.51
CA ALA A 127 -6.69 -3.25 30.47
C ALA A 127 -7.25 -3.35 31.92
N LYS A 128 -8.42 -3.98 32.11
CA LYS A 128 -8.92 -4.30 33.45
C LYS A 128 -8.34 -5.67 33.86
N LYS A 129 -7.86 -5.82 35.10
CA LYS A 129 -7.48 -7.14 35.65
C LYS A 129 -8.63 -8.11 35.39
N MET A 130 -8.42 -9.09 34.51
CA MET A 130 -9.42 -10.14 34.31
C MET A 130 -9.60 -10.85 35.65
N PRO A 131 -10.81 -10.87 36.25
CA PRO A 131 -11.05 -11.76 37.37
C PRO A 131 -10.81 -13.18 36.87
N ILE A 132 -9.89 -13.86 37.53
CA ILE A 132 -9.45 -15.20 37.16
C ILE A 132 -10.67 -16.14 37.31
N LEU A 133 -10.95 -16.96 36.29
CA LEU A 133 -11.86 -18.13 36.27
C LEU A 133 -13.35 -17.98 35.84
N SER A 134 -13.68 -17.30 34.72
CA SER A 134 -14.95 -17.58 34.01
C SER A 134 -14.72 -17.93 32.53
N LEU A 135 -15.24 -19.08 32.09
CA LEU A 135 -15.26 -19.47 30.68
C LEU A 135 -16.49 -18.86 30.01
N THR A 136 -16.38 -18.56 28.71
CA THR A 136 -17.48 -17.97 27.93
C THR A 136 -17.76 -18.80 26.69
N ALA A 137 -19.02 -18.95 26.29
CA ALA A 137 -19.38 -19.72 25.10
C ALA A 137 -20.29 -18.90 24.16
N PRO A 138 -20.18 -19.10 22.83
CA PRO A 138 -21.00 -18.41 21.84
C PRO A 138 -22.39 -19.03 21.69
N LEU A 139 -23.06 -19.31 22.81
CA LEU A 139 -24.42 -19.91 22.85
C LEU A 139 -25.53 -18.86 22.92
N THR A 140 -25.14 -17.59 22.98
CA THR A 140 -26.03 -16.44 22.90
C THR A 140 -25.87 -15.75 21.56
N VAL A 141 -26.94 -15.16 21.06
CA VAL A 141 -26.94 -14.36 19.84
C VAL A 141 -27.50 -12.97 20.09
N ASN A 142 -26.90 -11.99 19.42
CA ASN A 142 -27.41 -10.63 19.41
C ASN A 142 -28.64 -10.48 18.49
N MET A 143 -29.74 -9.97 19.04
CA MET A 143 -31.03 -9.82 18.36
C MET A 143 -31.27 -8.36 17.99
N ALA A 144 -30.64 -7.92 16.90
CA ALA A 144 -30.79 -6.55 16.42
C ALA A 144 -32.23 -6.20 16.04
N LEU A 145 -32.81 -5.19 16.72
CA LEU A 145 -34.19 -4.76 16.46
C LEU A 145 -34.33 -4.12 15.06
N PRO A 146 -35.50 -4.27 14.40
CA PRO A 146 -35.71 -3.72 13.06
C PRO A 146 -35.44 -2.21 12.94
N HIS A 147 -34.76 -1.82 11.85
CA HIS A 147 -34.45 -0.45 11.42
C HIS A 147 -33.87 -0.46 9.99
N HIS A 148 -33.56 0.72 9.45
CA HIS A 148 -33.15 0.90 8.04
C HIS A 148 -31.67 0.64 7.72
N VAL A 149 -30.81 0.39 8.72
CA VAL A 149 -29.39 0.09 8.49
C VAL A 149 -29.17 -1.42 8.38
N SER A 150 -28.62 -1.89 7.26
CA SER A 150 -28.36 -3.30 6.98
C SER A 150 -26.88 -3.57 6.74
N VAL A 151 -26.40 -4.71 7.22
CA VAL A 151 -24.99 -5.12 7.21
C VAL A 151 -24.91 -6.49 6.53
N GLY A 152 -24.11 -6.56 5.46
CA GLY A 152 -23.82 -7.79 4.72
C GLY A 152 -22.59 -8.54 5.26
N GLY A 153 -22.15 -9.55 4.54
CA GLY A 153 -20.86 -10.22 4.78
C GLY A 153 -20.87 -11.42 5.76
N PRO A 154 -19.91 -12.35 5.61
CA PRO A 154 -19.71 -13.46 6.54
C PRO A 154 -19.25 -12.96 7.91
N GLN A 155 -19.43 -13.77 8.96
CA GLN A 155 -19.03 -13.39 10.31
C GLN A 155 -17.51 -13.55 10.50
N THR A 156 -16.88 -12.61 11.19
CA THR A 156 -15.47 -12.68 11.59
C THR A 156 -15.31 -12.19 13.03
N ILE A 157 -14.27 -12.70 13.71
CA ILE A 157 -13.79 -12.11 14.96
C ILE A 157 -12.92 -10.88 14.66
N SER A 158 -12.76 -10.01 15.65
CA SER A 158 -11.89 -8.84 15.52
C SER A 158 -10.43 -9.26 15.35
N MET A 159 -9.80 -8.76 14.29
CA MET A 159 -8.39 -9.01 13.99
C MET A 159 -7.47 -8.31 15.00
N MET A 160 -7.85 -7.10 15.46
CA MET A 160 -7.18 -6.37 16.56
C MET A 160 -7.13 -7.19 17.87
N SER A 161 -8.14 -8.03 18.12
CA SER A 161 -8.20 -8.91 19.30
C SER A 161 -7.39 -10.21 19.17
N MET A 162 -7.07 -10.64 17.94
CA MET A 162 -6.18 -11.78 17.69
C MET A 162 -4.69 -11.36 17.73
N LEU A 163 -4.36 -10.21 17.16
CA LEU A 163 -3.01 -9.63 17.21
C LEU A 163 -2.53 -9.39 18.66
N SER A 164 -3.46 -9.11 19.58
CA SER A 164 -3.15 -8.88 20.99
C SER A 164 -2.79 -10.15 21.78
N LYS A 165 -3.29 -11.33 21.38
CA LYS A 165 -2.94 -12.64 21.98
C LYS A 165 -1.53 -13.08 21.57
N ALA A 166 -1.10 -12.78 20.35
CA ALA A 166 0.26 -13.08 19.88
C ALA A 166 1.31 -12.11 20.42
N GLY A 167 0.91 -10.88 20.77
CA GLY A 167 1.83 -9.77 21.01
C GLY A 167 2.42 -9.62 22.41
N PHE A 168 1.86 -10.18 23.50
CA PHE A 168 2.28 -9.75 24.87
C PHE A 168 3.00 -10.80 25.74
N ALA A 169 2.74 -12.09 25.59
CA ALA A 169 3.43 -13.10 26.41
C ALA A 169 4.87 -13.37 25.93
N ALA A 170 5.13 -13.28 24.62
CA ALA A 170 6.44 -13.49 24.01
C ALA A 170 7.35 -12.24 24.04
N PHE A 171 6.76 -11.04 24.15
CA PHE A 171 7.48 -9.77 24.00
C PHE A 171 8.40 -9.42 25.17
N LYS A 172 8.07 -9.90 26.38
CA LYS A 172 8.89 -9.56 27.57
C LYS A 172 10.26 -10.26 27.56
N ARG A 173 10.41 -11.33 26.77
CA ARG A 173 11.71 -12.00 26.55
C ARG A 173 12.37 -11.64 25.21
N ILE A 174 11.60 -11.36 24.15
CA ILE A 174 12.16 -11.10 22.81
C ILE A 174 12.48 -9.61 22.58
N GLY A 175 11.76 -8.67 23.21
CA GLY A 175 11.93 -7.22 23.03
C GLY A 175 13.28 -6.64 23.51
N LYS A 176 14.18 -7.47 24.06
CA LYS A 176 15.54 -7.08 24.45
C LYS A 176 16.64 -7.67 23.58
N SER A 177 16.34 -8.49 22.58
CA SER A 177 17.38 -9.04 21.69
C SER A 177 17.84 -7.98 20.68
N LYS A 178 19.14 -7.91 20.41
CA LYS A 178 19.71 -7.03 19.37
C LYS A 178 19.13 -7.35 17.99
N ALA A 179 18.78 -8.61 17.73
CA ALA A 179 18.16 -9.07 16.48
C ALA A 179 16.75 -8.51 16.28
N TYR A 180 15.91 -8.44 17.33
CA TYR A 180 14.56 -7.87 17.23
C TYR A 180 14.58 -6.35 17.01
N LYS A 181 15.52 -5.63 17.65
CA LYS A 181 15.72 -4.20 17.38
C LYS A 181 16.28 -3.94 15.98
N LYS A 182 17.16 -4.82 15.46
CA LYS A 182 17.62 -4.77 14.07
C LYS A 182 16.45 -5.03 13.13
N PHE A 183 15.62 -6.06 13.37
CA PHE A 183 14.41 -6.36 12.61
C PHE A 183 13.39 -5.21 12.62
N MET A 184 13.09 -4.60 13.77
CA MET A 184 12.17 -3.47 13.84
C MET A 184 12.73 -2.20 13.19
N ARG A 185 14.06 -1.99 13.22
CA ARG A 185 14.71 -0.89 12.51
C ARG A 185 14.68 -1.12 11.00
N LYS A 186 15.01 -2.35 10.56
CA LYS A 186 14.86 -2.83 9.17
C LYS A 186 13.43 -2.60 8.71
N PHE A 187 12.44 -3.11 9.44
CA PHE A 187 11.01 -2.97 9.13
C PHE A 187 10.53 -1.52 9.14
N LYS A 188 11.02 -0.66 10.05
CA LYS A 188 10.64 0.77 10.07
C LYS A 188 11.26 1.58 8.93
N ALA A 189 12.53 1.35 8.61
CA ALA A 189 13.22 1.98 7.48
C ALA A 189 12.60 1.51 6.15
N PHE A 190 12.41 0.20 6.02
CA PHE A 190 11.68 -0.46 4.94
C PHE A 190 10.28 0.12 4.78
N ARG A 191 9.48 0.19 5.85
CA ARG A 191 8.10 0.73 5.81
C ARG A 191 8.05 2.20 5.41
N LYS A 192 9.01 3.02 5.86
CA LYS A 192 9.10 4.42 5.47
C LYS A 192 9.42 4.57 3.97
N ASN A 193 10.34 3.75 3.44
CA ASN A 193 10.68 3.77 2.01
C ASN A 193 9.58 3.14 1.14
N LEU A 194 8.96 2.07 1.62
CA LEU A 194 7.80 1.41 1.01
C LEU A 194 6.64 2.39 0.85
N PHE A 195 6.25 3.14 1.88
CA PHE A 195 5.17 4.13 1.77
C PHE A 195 5.56 5.38 0.98
N LYS A 196 6.84 5.75 0.93
CA LYS A 196 7.34 6.80 0.04
C LYS A 196 7.21 6.38 -1.44
N ASN A 197 7.50 5.11 -1.75
CA ASN A 197 7.61 4.61 -3.13
C ASN A 197 6.43 3.74 -3.58
N MET A 198 5.42 3.54 -2.74
CA MET A 198 4.27 2.66 -3.02
C MET A 198 3.62 3.01 -4.36
N GLU A 199 3.51 1.99 -5.22
CA GLU A 199 2.79 2.09 -6.48
C GLU A 199 1.32 2.48 -6.23
N PRO A 200 0.75 3.33 -7.08
CA PRO A 200 -0.61 3.82 -6.93
C PRO A 200 -1.67 2.76 -7.32
N GLY A 201 -1.67 1.62 -6.64
CA GLY A 201 -2.77 0.66 -6.68
C GLY A 201 -3.96 1.16 -5.87
N PHE A 202 -5.10 1.36 -6.55
CA PHE A 202 -6.45 1.72 -6.03
C PHE A 202 -6.65 3.12 -5.42
N LEU A 203 -5.68 3.70 -4.71
CA LEU A 203 -5.83 5.03 -4.07
C LEU A 203 -5.82 6.22 -5.05
N LYS A 204 -5.35 6.03 -6.29
CA LYS A 204 -4.99 7.16 -7.17
C LYS A 204 -5.74 7.30 -8.49
N CYS A 205 -6.64 6.39 -8.87
CA CYS A 205 -7.20 6.42 -10.24
C CYS A 205 -8.66 6.85 -10.38
N LYS A 206 -9.32 7.43 -9.37
CA LYS A 206 -10.66 8.03 -9.56
C LYS A 206 -11.12 9.00 -8.46
N VAL A 207 -10.50 8.98 -7.29
CA VAL A 207 -11.05 9.60 -6.09
C VAL A 207 -10.47 11.00 -5.84
N LEU A 208 -9.15 11.23 -6.01
CA LEU A 208 -8.47 12.40 -5.43
C LEU A 208 -8.08 13.54 -6.42
N ARG A 209 -8.39 13.40 -7.73
CA ARG A 209 -8.48 14.47 -8.77
C ARG A 209 -7.38 15.56 -8.86
N ALA A 210 -6.16 15.32 -8.37
CA ALA A 210 -5.12 16.35 -8.25
C ALA A 210 -3.87 16.12 -9.15
N GLU A 211 -3.98 15.37 -10.25
CA GLU A 211 -2.85 15.25 -11.18
C GLU A 211 -2.46 16.63 -11.72
N PRO A 212 -1.16 17.00 -11.70
CA PRO A 212 0.04 16.16 -11.52
C PRO A 212 0.74 16.30 -10.13
N VAL A 213 0.02 16.64 -9.06
CA VAL A 213 0.57 16.77 -7.69
C VAL A 213 0.26 15.52 -6.86
N ASP A 214 1.27 14.94 -6.21
CA ASP A 214 1.07 13.88 -5.20
C ASP A 214 0.65 14.51 -3.88
N ILE A 215 -0.66 14.43 -3.57
CA ILE A 215 -1.23 14.99 -2.34
C ILE A 215 -0.66 14.39 -1.03
N ARG A 216 0.11 13.29 -1.07
CA ARG A 216 0.71 12.71 0.14
C ARG A 216 1.91 13.50 0.64
N ASP A 217 2.69 14.05 -0.28
CA ASP A 217 3.95 14.73 0.02
C ASP A 217 4.13 16.08 -0.69
N GLY A 218 3.15 16.47 -1.52
CA GLY A 218 3.17 17.71 -2.29
C GLY A 218 4.12 17.70 -3.48
N SER A 219 4.68 16.54 -3.86
CA SER A 219 5.61 16.47 -4.98
C SER A 219 4.92 16.53 -6.34
N VAL A 220 5.56 17.15 -7.33
CA VAL A 220 5.13 17.04 -8.73
C VAL A 220 5.48 15.65 -9.22
N ARG A 221 4.51 14.95 -9.81
CA ARG A 221 4.69 13.66 -10.48
C ARG A 221 4.20 13.76 -11.92
N LEU A 222 5.10 13.52 -12.86
CA LEU A 222 4.75 13.46 -14.28
C LEU A 222 5.06 12.09 -14.85
N GLU A 223 4.17 11.62 -15.70
CA GLU A 223 4.36 10.44 -16.53
C GLU A 223 4.26 10.86 -17.99
N GLN A 224 5.29 10.57 -18.77
CA GLN A 224 5.33 10.93 -20.18
C GLN A 224 5.89 9.80 -21.01
N ARG A 225 5.03 9.23 -21.85
CA ARG A 225 5.43 8.32 -22.92
C ARG A 225 6.08 9.12 -24.05
N ASP A 226 7.27 8.70 -24.46
CA ASP A 226 7.99 9.30 -25.59
C ASP A 226 7.76 8.48 -26.86
N PHE A 227 7.89 7.15 -26.78
CA PHE A 227 7.58 6.23 -27.87
C PHE A 227 7.18 4.84 -27.36
N LEU A 228 6.48 4.10 -28.20
CA LEU A 228 6.21 2.67 -28.04
C LEU A 228 6.76 1.94 -29.25
N LEU A 229 7.67 1.00 -29.02
CA LEU A 229 8.04 0.05 -30.05
C LEU A 229 7.22 -1.23 -29.88
N PRO A 230 6.29 -1.54 -30.81
CA PRO A 230 5.58 -2.81 -30.78
C PRO A 230 6.56 -3.97 -31.00
N GLY A 231 6.23 -5.11 -30.41
CA GLY A 231 7.03 -6.33 -30.43
C GLY A 231 6.38 -7.39 -29.54
N ARG A 232 6.96 -8.59 -29.46
CA ARG A 232 6.49 -9.64 -28.53
C ARG A 232 6.61 -9.19 -27.08
N VAL A 233 7.71 -8.52 -26.77
CA VAL A 233 7.90 -7.72 -25.56
C VAL A 233 7.98 -6.27 -26.00
N PRO A 234 6.87 -5.51 -25.93
CA PRO A 234 6.87 -4.10 -26.33
C PRO A 234 7.87 -3.30 -25.50
N LEU A 235 8.68 -2.49 -26.17
CA LEU A 235 9.57 -1.55 -25.48
C LEU A 235 8.82 -0.23 -25.33
N ASP A 236 8.28 -0.03 -24.14
CA ASP A 236 7.58 1.20 -23.77
C ASP A 236 8.54 2.17 -23.10
N TRP A 237 8.87 3.25 -23.80
CA TRP A 237 9.78 4.27 -23.26
C TRP A 237 8.99 5.38 -22.60
N ILE A 238 8.73 5.17 -21.31
CA ILE A 238 8.06 6.12 -20.43
C ILE A 238 9.07 6.74 -19.50
N ARG A 239 8.93 8.05 -19.30
CA ARG A 239 9.71 8.84 -18.37
C ARG A 239 8.83 9.27 -17.20
N TYR A 240 9.35 9.10 -16.01
CA TYR A 240 8.70 9.52 -14.78
C TYR A 240 9.52 10.61 -14.12
N TYR A 241 8.90 11.73 -13.80
CA TYR A 241 9.50 12.76 -12.96
C TYR A 241 8.85 12.72 -11.58
N ARG A 242 9.66 12.86 -10.53
CA ARG A 242 9.17 13.13 -9.17
C ARG A 242 10.03 14.19 -8.49
N SER A 243 9.42 15.29 -8.04
CA SER A 243 10.17 16.33 -7.32
C SER A 243 10.64 15.91 -5.92
N ALA A 244 10.08 14.84 -5.34
CA ALA A 244 10.56 14.24 -4.09
C ALA A 244 11.86 13.43 -4.23
N ASP A 245 12.28 13.13 -5.46
CA ASP A 245 13.45 12.28 -5.77
C ASP A 245 14.54 13.07 -6.51
N VAL A 246 14.54 14.40 -6.40
CA VAL A 246 15.54 15.29 -7.05
C VAL A 246 16.98 15.08 -6.57
N GLN A 247 17.19 14.30 -5.51
CA GLN A 247 18.52 13.91 -5.06
C GLN A 247 19.08 12.72 -5.86
N GLU A 248 18.22 12.02 -6.61
CA GLU A 248 18.63 10.94 -7.49
C GLU A 248 18.90 11.47 -8.90
N GLU A 249 20.10 11.17 -9.40
CA GLU A 249 20.51 11.50 -10.75
C GLU A 249 20.12 10.34 -11.70
N GLY A 250 19.19 10.60 -12.60
CA GLY A 250 18.85 9.69 -13.69
C GLY A 250 19.56 10.04 -15.00
N LEU A 251 19.43 9.16 -15.99
CA LEU A 251 19.98 9.33 -17.33
C LEU A 251 19.38 10.50 -18.11
N LEU A 252 18.28 11.08 -17.63
CA LEU A 252 17.66 12.29 -18.19
C LEU A 252 17.71 13.48 -17.21
N GLY A 253 18.49 13.39 -16.13
CA GLY A 253 18.63 14.44 -15.12
C GLY A 253 17.94 14.11 -13.79
N TYR A 254 18.01 15.08 -12.86
CA TYR A 254 17.58 14.87 -11.48
C TYR A 254 16.07 14.69 -11.36
N GLY A 255 15.66 13.66 -10.61
CA GLY A 255 14.26 13.31 -10.39
C GLY A 255 13.56 12.65 -11.59
N TRP A 256 14.25 12.49 -12.74
CA TRP A 256 13.75 11.73 -13.89
C TRP A 256 14.23 10.28 -13.83
N LYS A 257 13.32 9.35 -14.12
CA LYS A 257 13.64 7.92 -14.28
C LYS A 257 13.01 7.38 -15.55
N THR A 258 13.74 6.48 -16.20
CA THR A 258 13.34 5.77 -17.40
C THR A 258 13.60 4.27 -17.23
N LEU A 259 13.18 3.49 -18.20
CA LEU A 259 13.47 2.06 -18.28
C LEU A 259 14.98 1.77 -18.15
N ALA A 260 15.86 2.64 -18.68
CA ALA A 260 17.32 2.46 -18.57
C ALA A 260 17.91 2.78 -17.20
N ASP A 261 17.15 3.41 -16.30
CA ASP A 261 17.55 3.70 -14.92
C ASP A 261 17.23 2.54 -13.95
N THR A 262 16.67 1.45 -14.48
CA THR A 262 16.32 0.25 -13.72
C THR A 262 17.57 -0.35 -13.08
N ARG A 263 17.48 -0.68 -11.79
CA ARG A 263 18.61 -1.22 -11.03
C ARG A 263 18.15 -2.06 -9.85
N LEU A 264 18.90 -3.08 -9.53
CA LEU A 264 18.74 -3.88 -8.32
C LEU A 264 19.80 -3.44 -7.30
N ILE A 265 19.35 -2.92 -6.17
CA ILE A 265 20.20 -2.40 -5.09
C ILE A 265 20.13 -3.35 -3.89
N HIS A 266 21.28 -3.80 -3.40
CA HIS A 266 21.40 -4.49 -2.11
C HIS A 266 21.82 -3.49 -1.04
N HIS A 267 20.91 -3.15 -0.14
CA HIS A 267 21.17 -2.27 0.99
C HIS A 267 21.82 -3.05 2.12
N GLN A 268 23.15 -3.18 2.11
CA GLN A 268 23.89 -4.08 3.02
C GLN A 268 23.69 -3.81 4.52
N GLU A 269 23.48 -2.55 4.94
CA GLU A 269 23.35 -2.19 6.37
C GLU A 269 22.06 -2.73 6.99
N ASP A 270 20.96 -2.55 6.28
CA ASP A 270 19.62 -2.99 6.67
C ASP A 270 19.22 -4.31 5.98
N ASP A 271 20.07 -4.82 5.09
CA ASP A 271 20.04 -6.14 4.48
C ASP A 271 18.64 -6.48 3.92
N TYR A 272 18.31 -5.74 2.86
CA TYR A 272 17.13 -5.89 1.98
C TYR A 272 17.54 -5.53 0.54
N PHE A 273 16.76 -6.00 -0.44
CA PHE A 273 16.91 -5.59 -1.84
C PHE A 273 15.84 -4.58 -2.26
N GLU A 274 16.23 -3.64 -3.10
CA GLU A 274 15.35 -2.68 -3.74
C GLU A 274 15.54 -2.80 -5.25
N LEU A 275 14.47 -3.19 -5.96
CA LEU A 275 14.41 -3.08 -7.41
C LEU A 275 13.83 -1.71 -7.73
N VAL A 276 14.69 -0.79 -8.18
CA VAL A 276 14.26 0.53 -8.65
C VAL A 276 13.86 0.39 -10.12
N GLN A 277 12.65 0.83 -10.44
CA GLN A 277 12.11 0.92 -11.79
C GLN A 277 11.78 2.38 -12.11
N ALA A 278 11.30 2.64 -13.32
CA ALA A 278 10.99 4.00 -13.77
C ALA A 278 9.79 4.59 -13.01
N ASP A 279 8.77 3.78 -12.78
CA ASP A 279 7.46 4.13 -12.20
C ASP A 279 7.38 3.98 -10.68
N GLY A 280 8.31 3.22 -10.09
CA GLY A 280 8.31 2.91 -8.66
C GLY A 280 9.53 2.11 -8.22
N ALA A 281 9.43 1.55 -7.02
CA ALA A 281 10.43 0.63 -6.49
C ALA A 281 9.73 -0.53 -5.77
N LEU A 282 10.25 -1.73 -5.98
CA LEU A 282 9.84 -2.95 -5.29
C LEU A 282 10.88 -3.34 -4.26
N PHE A 283 10.44 -3.76 -3.07
CA PHE A 283 11.34 -4.08 -1.98
C PHE A 283 11.22 -5.54 -1.57
N PHE A 284 12.37 -6.20 -1.39
CA PHE A 284 12.47 -7.58 -0.93
C PHE A 284 13.16 -7.58 0.45
N ALA A 285 12.38 -7.84 1.49
CA ALA A 285 12.86 -7.80 2.87
C ALA A 285 13.78 -8.98 3.24
N ASP A 286 13.65 -10.08 2.51
CA ASP A 286 14.38 -11.33 2.70
C ASP A 286 15.34 -11.58 1.55
N MET A 287 16.32 -12.46 1.78
CA MET A 287 17.25 -12.95 0.75
C MET A 287 16.90 -14.41 0.43
N PRO A 288 16.94 -14.83 -0.85
CA PRO A 288 16.82 -16.25 -1.20
C PRO A 288 17.86 -17.07 -0.44
N GLU A 289 17.42 -18.11 0.28
CA GLU A 289 18.32 -18.92 1.11
C GLU A 289 19.28 -19.78 0.28
N GLN A 290 18.86 -20.17 -0.92
CA GLN A 290 19.58 -21.03 -1.84
C GLN A 290 19.36 -20.59 -3.29
N ALA A 291 20.24 -21.04 -4.19
CA ALA A 291 20.08 -20.78 -5.62
C ALA A 291 18.84 -21.50 -6.18
N GLY A 292 18.16 -20.85 -7.11
CA GLY A 292 17.03 -21.38 -7.86
C GLY A 292 15.68 -20.78 -7.48
N ARG A 293 14.76 -20.78 -8.44
CA ARG A 293 13.43 -20.17 -8.33
C ARG A 293 12.56 -20.73 -7.20
N LEU A 294 12.77 -21.98 -6.78
CA LEU A 294 12.03 -22.58 -5.65
C LEU A 294 12.29 -21.88 -4.31
N HIS A 295 13.37 -21.13 -4.21
CA HIS A 295 13.76 -20.35 -3.04
C HIS A 295 13.50 -18.85 -3.22
N ALA A 296 12.68 -18.48 -4.20
CA ALA A 296 12.35 -17.09 -4.47
C ALA A 296 11.66 -16.43 -3.27
N VAL A 297 12.02 -15.16 -3.03
CA VAL A 297 11.42 -14.32 -2.01
C VAL A 297 10.44 -13.34 -2.67
N ASN A 298 9.36 -13.01 -1.98
CA ASN A 298 8.34 -12.11 -2.52
C ASN A 298 8.65 -10.64 -2.19
N SER A 299 8.28 -9.74 -3.09
CA SER A 299 8.32 -8.30 -2.86
C SER A 299 7.18 -7.85 -1.96
N LEU A 300 7.36 -6.67 -1.38
CA LEU A 300 6.28 -5.85 -0.86
C LEU A 300 6.37 -4.46 -1.53
N PRO A 301 5.26 -3.90 -2.05
CA PRO A 301 3.97 -4.54 -2.31
C PRO A 301 4.05 -5.41 -3.58
N GLY A 302 2.97 -6.11 -3.94
CA GLY A 302 2.78 -6.53 -5.34
C GLY A 302 3.53 -7.77 -5.82
N GLY A 303 3.60 -8.84 -5.01
CA GLY A 303 3.71 -10.23 -5.49
C GLY A 303 4.92 -10.63 -6.34
N ALA A 304 5.85 -9.73 -6.63
CA ALA A 304 7.01 -9.96 -7.46
C ALA A 304 7.98 -10.91 -6.76
N GLN A 305 8.77 -11.65 -7.53
CA GLN A 305 9.67 -12.68 -7.00
C GLN A 305 11.11 -12.35 -7.31
N LEU A 306 11.98 -12.45 -6.32
CA LEU A 306 13.43 -12.33 -6.46
C LEU A 306 14.09 -13.67 -6.18
N TRP A 307 14.93 -14.15 -7.09
CA TRP A 307 15.81 -15.32 -6.87
C TRP A 307 17.15 -15.09 -7.53
N TYR A 308 18.10 -16.00 -7.28
CA TYR A 308 19.37 -16.01 -7.99
C TYR A 308 19.73 -17.41 -8.48
N GLU A 309 20.58 -17.46 -9.50
CA GLU A 309 21.24 -18.67 -9.98
C GLU A 309 22.75 -18.44 -9.98
N GLU A 310 23.51 -19.49 -9.68
CA GLU A 310 24.97 -19.46 -9.72
C GLU A 310 25.47 -20.27 -10.91
N GLU A 311 26.28 -19.63 -11.74
CA GLU A 311 26.99 -20.25 -12.84
C GLU A 311 28.33 -20.80 -12.35
N SER A 312 28.81 -21.88 -12.96
CA SER A 312 29.99 -22.65 -12.51
C SER A 312 31.29 -21.84 -12.43
N GLU A 313 31.33 -20.66 -13.04
CA GLU A 313 32.48 -19.76 -13.10
C GLU A 313 32.45 -18.63 -12.06
N GLY A 314 31.58 -18.72 -11.03
CA GLY A 314 31.49 -17.69 -9.99
C GLY A 314 30.74 -16.44 -10.44
N VAL A 315 29.87 -16.56 -11.44
CA VAL A 315 28.94 -15.50 -11.84
C VAL A 315 27.58 -15.80 -11.24
N ARG A 316 26.99 -14.83 -10.54
CA ARG A 316 25.64 -14.92 -10.00
C ARG A 316 24.69 -14.10 -10.87
N HIS A 317 23.58 -14.71 -11.29
CA HIS A 317 22.51 -14.04 -12.02
C HIS A 317 21.32 -13.86 -11.09
N TRP A 318 20.94 -12.63 -10.81
CA TRP A 318 19.72 -12.31 -10.08
C TRP A 318 18.56 -12.14 -11.06
N TYR A 319 17.39 -12.62 -10.66
CA TYR A 319 16.18 -12.57 -11.44
C TYR A 319 15.08 -11.93 -10.61
N ALA A 320 14.41 -10.91 -11.17
CA ALA A 320 13.25 -10.30 -10.55
C ALA A 320 12.04 -10.38 -11.49
N GLU A 321 11.06 -11.23 -11.17
CA GLU A 321 9.81 -11.40 -11.92
C GLU A 321 8.72 -10.52 -11.32
N THR A 322 8.17 -9.63 -12.14
CA THR A 322 7.08 -8.71 -11.79
C THR A 322 5.70 -9.33 -12.08
N GLU A 323 4.62 -8.76 -11.55
CA GLU A 323 3.25 -9.29 -11.76
C GLU A 323 2.81 -9.30 -13.24
N GLU A 324 3.50 -8.55 -14.09
CA GLU A 324 3.28 -8.53 -15.54
C GLU A 324 3.84 -9.77 -16.27
N ASN A 325 4.36 -10.76 -15.53
CA ASN A 325 5.05 -11.95 -16.07
C ASN A 325 6.26 -11.59 -16.95
N ARG A 326 6.90 -10.47 -16.61
CA ARG A 326 8.18 -10.03 -17.15
C ARG A 326 9.23 -10.14 -16.07
N TRP A 327 10.40 -10.66 -16.43
CA TRP A 327 11.51 -10.78 -15.51
C TRP A 327 12.73 -10.03 -16.00
N TRP A 328 13.38 -9.39 -15.04
CA TRP A 328 14.66 -8.71 -15.19
C TRP A 328 15.78 -9.64 -14.79
N ARG A 329 16.88 -9.63 -15.54
CA ARG A 329 18.11 -10.32 -15.17
C ARG A 329 19.21 -9.32 -14.84
N PHE A 330 19.94 -9.58 -13.76
CA PHE A 330 21.08 -8.80 -13.34
C PHE A 330 22.29 -9.71 -13.12
N ARG A 331 23.35 -9.47 -13.88
CA ARG A 331 24.63 -10.17 -13.70
C ARG A 331 25.45 -9.54 -12.58
N GLN A 332 25.85 -10.35 -11.60
CA GLN A 332 26.79 -10.00 -10.53
C GLN A 332 28.04 -10.89 -10.61
N ASP A 333 29.20 -10.26 -10.68
CA ASP A 333 30.48 -10.98 -10.63
C ASP A 333 30.88 -11.22 -9.17
N SER A 334 31.17 -12.47 -8.78
CA SER A 334 31.56 -12.76 -7.38
C SER A 334 32.88 -12.08 -6.98
N ALA A 335 33.73 -11.69 -7.95
CA ALA A 335 34.95 -10.93 -7.69
C ALA A 335 34.68 -9.45 -7.34
N SER A 336 33.49 -8.94 -7.67
CA SER A 336 33.06 -7.57 -7.38
C SER A 336 31.61 -7.58 -6.91
N PRO A 337 31.36 -7.76 -5.59
CA PRO A 337 30.01 -7.73 -5.02
C PRO A 337 29.48 -6.29 -5.01
N ALA A 338 29.16 -5.79 -6.20
CA ALA A 338 28.53 -4.49 -6.37
C ALA A 338 27.18 -4.51 -5.64
N SER A 339 26.94 -3.47 -4.85
CA SER A 339 25.65 -3.25 -4.18
C SER A 339 24.60 -2.72 -5.14
N VAL A 340 24.96 -2.31 -6.35
CA VAL A 340 24.05 -1.82 -7.38
C VAL A 340 24.31 -2.59 -8.67
N LEU A 341 23.29 -3.24 -9.19
CA LEU A 341 23.35 -4.04 -10.41
C LEU A 341 22.43 -3.43 -11.46
N THR A 342 22.92 -3.29 -12.69
CA THR A 342 22.13 -2.88 -13.85
C THR A 342 21.63 -4.12 -14.61
N PRO A 343 20.44 -4.06 -15.21
CA PRO A 343 19.86 -5.23 -15.86
C PRO A 343 20.59 -5.51 -17.16
N ASP A 344 20.90 -6.77 -17.43
CA ASP A 344 21.45 -7.22 -18.71
C ASP A 344 20.38 -7.85 -19.62
N ARG A 345 19.21 -8.22 -19.07
CA ARG A 345 18.03 -8.68 -19.84
C ARG A 345 16.71 -8.23 -19.23
N LEU A 346 15.73 -8.06 -20.12
CA LEU A 346 14.30 -8.00 -19.85
C LEU A 346 13.63 -9.05 -20.74
N GLU A 347 12.96 -10.04 -20.16
CA GLU A 347 12.42 -11.18 -20.91
C GLU A 347 11.00 -11.52 -20.43
N ASP A 348 10.18 -12.08 -21.32
CA ASP A 348 8.91 -12.70 -20.98
C ASP A 348 9.09 -14.18 -20.61
N ASN A 349 8.01 -14.82 -20.17
CA ASN A 349 8.03 -16.26 -19.85
C ASN A 349 8.10 -17.18 -21.09
N ASN A 350 8.15 -16.63 -22.30
CA ASN A 350 8.22 -17.37 -23.57
C ASN A 350 9.60 -17.26 -24.26
N GLY A 351 10.60 -16.65 -23.60
CA GLY A 351 11.95 -16.52 -24.14
C GLY A 351 12.16 -15.34 -25.08
N ASN A 352 11.22 -14.38 -25.15
CA ASN A 352 11.35 -13.17 -25.96
C ASN A 352 11.75 -11.99 -25.07
N GLY A 353 12.57 -11.08 -25.57
CA GLY A 353 13.05 -10.00 -24.74
C GLY A 353 14.02 -9.03 -25.38
N TRP A 354 14.63 -8.23 -24.51
CA TRP A 354 15.63 -7.23 -24.83
C TRP A 354 16.90 -7.49 -24.03
N ARG A 355 18.03 -7.50 -24.73
CA ARG A 355 19.37 -7.60 -24.10
C ARG A 355 19.98 -6.22 -23.99
N PHE A 356 20.41 -5.85 -22.80
CA PHE A 356 21.03 -4.56 -22.51
C PHE A 356 22.55 -4.68 -22.60
N ARG A 357 23.18 -3.66 -23.16
CA ARG A 357 24.62 -3.48 -23.12
C ARG A 357 24.93 -2.01 -22.84
N TYR A 358 25.68 -1.78 -21.78
CA TYR A 358 26.13 -0.46 -21.36
C TYR A 358 27.58 -0.29 -21.82
N GLU A 359 27.80 0.63 -22.75
CA GLU A 359 29.10 1.00 -23.29
C GLU A 359 29.39 2.46 -22.91
N THR A 360 30.66 2.86 -22.96
CA THR A 360 31.02 4.26 -22.67
C THR A 360 30.35 5.19 -23.70
N GLY A 361 29.38 5.98 -23.27
CA GLY A 361 28.66 6.92 -24.12
C GLY A 361 27.52 6.31 -24.95
N ARG A 362 27.14 5.05 -24.71
CA ARG A 362 26.03 4.42 -25.43
C ARG A 362 25.37 3.30 -24.63
N ILE A 363 24.04 3.21 -24.69
CA ILE A 363 23.27 2.08 -24.18
C ILE A 363 22.57 1.42 -25.37
N THR A 364 22.76 0.11 -25.51
CA THR A 364 22.23 -0.67 -26.63
C THR A 364 21.27 -1.73 -26.12
N LEU A 365 20.05 -1.74 -26.65
CA LEU A 365 19.04 -2.77 -26.39
C LEU A 365 18.83 -3.57 -27.67
N THR A 366 19.10 -4.88 -27.63
CA THR A 366 18.90 -5.77 -28.80
C THR A 366 17.70 -6.68 -28.56
N GLU A 367 16.73 -6.64 -29.47
CA GLU A 367 15.53 -7.49 -29.39
C GLU A 367 15.86 -8.93 -29.83
N TYR A 368 15.33 -9.90 -29.10
CA TYR A 368 15.46 -11.31 -29.41
C TYR A 368 14.17 -12.07 -29.11
N THR A 369 14.06 -13.23 -29.75
CA THR A 369 13.02 -14.22 -29.51
C THR A 369 13.65 -15.49 -28.96
N SER A 370 12.82 -16.45 -28.56
CA SER A 370 13.30 -17.78 -28.13
C SER A 370 14.09 -18.53 -29.21
N GLN A 371 14.00 -18.12 -30.48
CA GLN A 371 14.66 -18.78 -31.61
C GLN A 371 15.91 -18.05 -32.09
N ALA A 372 15.86 -16.72 -32.20
CA ALA A 372 16.94 -15.91 -32.76
C ALA A 372 16.80 -14.42 -32.42
N LEU A 373 17.82 -13.63 -32.77
CA LEU A 373 17.75 -12.16 -32.80
C LEU A 373 16.76 -11.71 -33.88
N THR A 374 16.00 -10.64 -33.63
CA THR A 374 15.04 -10.11 -34.61
C THR A 374 15.67 -9.17 -35.63
N GLY A 375 16.88 -8.69 -35.38
CA GLY A 375 17.54 -7.64 -36.16
C GLY A 375 17.20 -6.21 -35.72
N ARG A 376 16.27 -6.04 -34.77
CA ARG A 376 15.94 -4.73 -34.19
C ARG A 376 16.83 -4.40 -33.00
N ARG A 377 17.40 -3.20 -33.02
CA ARG A 377 18.27 -2.66 -31.98
C ARG A 377 17.88 -1.22 -31.67
N VAL A 378 17.76 -0.90 -30.39
CA VAL A 378 17.56 0.47 -29.92
C VAL A 378 18.89 0.98 -29.35
N GLU A 379 19.36 2.09 -29.89
CA GLU A 379 20.60 2.74 -29.46
C GLU A 379 20.28 4.06 -28.79
N ALA A 380 20.64 4.19 -27.52
CA ALA A 380 20.60 5.44 -26.77
C ALA A 380 22.02 6.01 -26.72
N ASP A 381 22.25 7.10 -27.45
CA ASP A 381 23.52 7.83 -27.44
C ASP A 381 23.57 8.72 -26.18
N CYS A 382 24.67 8.61 -25.43
CA CYS A 382 24.85 9.30 -24.15
C CYS A 382 26.02 10.30 -24.20
N LEU A 383 25.77 11.53 -23.76
CA LEU A 383 26.78 12.59 -23.62
C LEU A 383 26.71 13.15 -22.20
N HIS A 384 27.86 13.33 -21.53
CA HIS A 384 27.93 13.80 -20.14
C HIS A 384 26.98 13.04 -19.18
N GLN A 385 26.93 11.70 -19.32
CA GLN A 385 26.06 10.81 -18.53
C GLN A 385 24.55 11.06 -18.73
N ARG A 386 24.15 11.69 -19.84
CA ARG A 386 22.76 11.89 -20.24
C ARG A 386 22.46 11.29 -21.58
N ILE A 387 21.28 10.69 -21.74
CA ILE A 387 20.81 10.25 -23.06
C ILE A 387 20.43 11.48 -23.88
N VAL A 388 21.06 11.69 -25.03
CA VAL A 388 20.76 12.83 -25.92
C VAL A 388 19.88 12.43 -27.10
N ARG A 389 19.91 11.15 -27.48
CA ARG A 389 19.16 10.64 -28.63
C ARG A 389 18.90 9.15 -28.45
N ILE A 390 17.73 8.70 -28.89
CA ILE A 390 17.40 7.29 -29.02
C ILE A 390 17.00 7.01 -30.47
N SER A 391 17.66 6.05 -31.10
CA SER A 391 17.38 5.61 -32.47
C SER A 391 17.00 4.13 -32.51
N LEU A 392 16.11 3.76 -33.42
CA LEU A 392 15.86 2.37 -33.82
C LEU A 392 16.71 2.05 -35.05
N CYS A 393 17.52 1.01 -34.93
CA CYS A 393 18.21 0.36 -36.04
C CYS A 393 17.49 -0.96 -36.35
N ASP A 394 17.06 -1.13 -37.59
CA ASP A 394 16.36 -2.33 -38.05
C ASP A 394 17.07 -2.88 -39.30
N SER A 395 17.64 -4.08 -39.18
CA SER A 395 18.35 -4.73 -40.28
C SER A 395 17.43 -5.35 -41.33
N HIS A 396 16.12 -5.39 -41.09
CA HIS A 396 15.12 -6.02 -41.98
C HIS A 396 14.06 -5.05 -42.51
N ALA A 397 14.08 -3.78 -42.08
CA ALA A 397 13.06 -2.80 -42.48
C ALA A 397 13.07 -2.51 -44.00
N ASP A 398 14.24 -2.52 -44.65
CA ASP A 398 14.41 -2.21 -46.06
C ASP A 398 15.09 -3.35 -46.86
N GLU A 399 14.62 -4.60 -46.72
CA GLU A 399 15.10 -5.76 -47.51
C GLU A 399 15.00 -5.56 -49.05
N TRP A 400 14.32 -4.50 -49.50
CA TRP A 400 14.10 -4.15 -50.91
C TRP A 400 15.00 -3.02 -51.44
N GLN A 401 15.82 -2.38 -50.58
CA GLN A 401 16.81 -1.38 -50.98
C GLN A 401 18.19 -1.67 -50.33
N ASN A 402 19.08 -2.31 -51.10
CA ASN A 402 20.51 -2.46 -50.84
C ASN A 402 21.00 -3.17 -49.55
N GLY A 403 20.13 -3.60 -48.63
CA GLY A 403 20.54 -4.38 -47.46
C GLY A 403 21.33 -3.59 -46.40
N ASP A 404 21.25 -2.26 -46.43
CA ASP A 404 21.78 -1.39 -45.38
C ASP A 404 20.78 -1.33 -44.20
N GLU A 405 21.31 -1.30 -42.97
CA GLU A 405 20.53 -1.17 -41.75
C GLU A 405 19.77 0.17 -41.73
N THR A 406 18.44 0.12 -41.59
CA THR A 406 17.61 1.33 -41.52
C THR A 406 17.71 1.92 -40.12
N ARG A 407 18.24 3.14 -40.01
CA ARG A 407 18.31 3.90 -38.76
C ARG A 407 17.27 5.02 -38.75
N SER A 408 16.39 5.03 -37.74
CA SER A 408 15.37 6.05 -37.53
C SER A 408 15.45 6.64 -36.12
N ASP A 409 15.33 7.96 -35.99
CA ASP A 409 15.32 8.63 -34.69
C ASP A 409 13.94 8.50 -34.03
N LEU A 410 13.92 7.98 -32.80
CA LEU A 410 12.69 7.82 -32.02
C LEU A 410 12.41 9.05 -31.16
N THR A 411 13.45 9.60 -30.53
CA THR A 411 13.35 10.78 -29.67
C THR A 411 14.73 11.42 -29.46
N GLN A 412 14.73 12.73 -29.21
CA GLN A 412 15.91 13.52 -28.87
C GLN A 412 15.66 14.34 -27.61
N TYR A 413 16.72 14.57 -26.82
CA TYR A 413 16.65 15.28 -25.55
C TYR A 413 17.66 16.41 -25.50
N ASP A 414 17.20 17.56 -25.02
CA ASP A 414 18.02 18.74 -24.79
C ASP A 414 18.12 19.03 -23.30
N TYR A 415 19.24 19.62 -22.89
CA TYR A 415 19.56 19.86 -21.49
C TYR A 415 19.86 21.33 -21.23
N THR A 416 19.60 21.76 -19.99
CA THR A 416 20.07 23.04 -19.47
C THR A 416 21.58 23.01 -19.25
N PRO A 417 22.25 24.16 -19.04
CA PRO A 417 23.66 24.19 -18.66
C PRO A 417 23.98 23.38 -17.39
N ASP A 418 23.00 23.18 -16.51
CA ASP A 418 23.11 22.40 -15.27
C ASP A 418 22.84 20.89 -15.49
N ASN A 419 22.81 20.43 -16.75
CA ASN A 419 22.62 19.02 -17.12
C ASN A 419 21.26 18.42 -16.67
N GLN A 420 20.23 19.27 -16.61
CA GLN A 420 18.84 18.89 -16.34
C GLN A 420 18.02 18.96 -17.64
N LEU A 421 17.04 18.06 -17.83
CA LEU A 421 16.25 17.99 -19.05
C LEU A 421 15.51 19.31 -19.35
N ALA A 422 15.85 19.96 -20.46
CA ALA A 422 15.18 21.18 -20.93
C ALA A 422 14.08 20.90 -21.96
N GLY A 423 14.20 19.82 -22.73
CA GLY A 423 13.22 19.49 -23.77
C GLY A 423 13.31 18.07 -24.29
N GLN A 424 12.22 17.61 -24.88
CA GLN A 424 12.11 16.32 -25.54
C GLN A 424 11.44 16.53 -26.90
N THR A 425 12.07 16.05 -27.97
CA THR A 425 11.57 16.13 -29.34
C THR A 425 11.26 14.72 -29.84
N ASP A 426 10.04 14.47 -30.28
CA ASP A 426 9.65 13.16 -30.82
C ASP A 426 10.10 12.95 -32.28
N SER A 427 9.86 11.75 -32.81
CA SER A 427 10.19 11.38 -34.20
C SER A 427 9.45 12.23 -35.25
N SER A 428 8.36 12.91 -34.87
CA SER A 428 7.60 13.83 -35.73
C SER A 428 8.02 15.29 -35.54
N SER A 429 9.14 15.55 -34.84
CA SER A 429 9.67 16.89 -34.54
C SER A 429 8.76 17.75 -33.66
N HIS A 430 7.79 17.16 -32.94
CA HIS A 430 7.04 17.90 -31.93
C HIS A 430 7.80 17.89 -30.61
N ARG A 431 7.81 19.04 -29.93
CA ARG A 431 8.66 19.26 -28.77
C ARG A 431 7.86 19.59 -27.51
N ARG A 432 8.25 18.95 -26.40
CA ARG A 432 7.89 19.34 -25.03
C ARG A 432 9.02 20.16 -24.41
N TYR A 433 8.66 21.06 -23.49
CA TYR A 433 9.63 21.93 -22.79
C TYR A 433 9.48 21.81 -21.29
N PHE A 434 10.59 21.97 -20.58
CA PHE A 434 10.64 21.93 -19.12
C PHE A 434 11.48 23.10 -18.62
N ALA A 435 10.99 23.80 -17.60
CA ALA A 435 11.72 24.86 -16.93
C ALA A 435 11.88 24.53 -15.45
N TRP A 436 12.94 25.06 -14.85
CA TRP A 436 13.43 24.63 -13.55
C TRP A 436 13.70 25.82 -12.65
N ARG A 437 13.36 25.66 -11.38
CA ARG A 437 13.73 26.52 -10.25
C ARG A 437 14.78 25.77 -9.44
N GLU A 438 15.81 26.49 -8.98
CA GLU A 438 16.94 25.90 -8.23
C GLU A 438 17.52 24.66 -8.90
N GLN A 439 17.60 24.69 -10.24
CA GLN A 439 18.19 23.65 -11.10
C GLN A 439 17.42 22.30 -11.16
N VAL A 440 16.65 21.92 -10.13
CA VAL A 440 16.06 20.57 -10.03
C VAL A 440 14.55 20.53 -9.79
N TYR A 441 13.93 21.62 -9.37
CA TYR A 441 12.48 21.68 -9.11
C TYR A 441 11.75 22.25 -10.32
N MET A 442 10.78 21.50 -10.87
CA MET A 442 10.10 21.90 -12.10
C MET A 442 9.23 23.14 -11.88
N GLN A 443 9.54 24.23 -12.56
CA GLN A 443 8.72 25.44 -12.54
C GLN A 443 7.49 25.30 -13.43
N TYR A 444 7.69 24.76 -14.64
CA TYR A 444 6.59 24.41 -15.54
C TYR A 444 7.01 23.31 -16.51
N HIS A 445 6.02 22.64 -17.08
CA HIS A 445 6.18 21.84 -18.29
C HIS A 445 5.22 22.30 -19.37
N ALA A 446 5.64 22.17 -20.63
CA ALA A 446 4.83 22.47 -21.79
C ALA A 446 4.59 21.21 -22.62
N ASP A 447 3.36 21.03 -23.08
CA ASP A 447 3.03 19.97 -24.02
C ASP A 447 3.54 20.29 -25.45
N ARG A 448 3.22 19.41 -26.40
CA ARG A 448 3.59 19.56 -27.81
C ARG A 448 2.92 20.72 -28.54
N LEU A 449 1.81 21.22 -27.99
CA LEU A 449 1.07 22.36 -28.52
C LEU A 449 1.54 23.69 -27.89
N GLY A 450 2.46 23.61 -26.92
CA GLY A 450 3.00 24.76 -26.21
C GLY A 450 2.17 25.19 -25.00
N GLN A 451 1.11 24.45 -24.64
CA GLN A 451 0.32 24.70 -23.44
C GLN A 451 1.18 24.40 -22.21
N ARG A 452 1.34 25.39 -21.33
CA ARG A 452 2.15 25.24 -20.12
C ARG A 452 1.29 24.94 -18.91
N PHE A 453 1.90 24.20 -17.99
CA PHE A 453 1.39 23.90 -16.67
C PHE A 453 2.49 24.19 -15.64
N HIS A 454 2.18 25.07 -14.71
CA HIS A 454 3.11 25.72 -13.78
C HIS A 454 2.93 25.22 -12.36
N TYR A 455 3.97 25.40 -11.55
CA TYR A 455 4.02 24.99 -10.15
C TYR A 455 4.68 26.07 -9.29
N GLU A 456 4.10 26.29 -8.12
CA GLU A 456 4.68 27.08 -7.04
C GLU A 456 4.86 26.19 -5.80
N TYR A 457 5.95 26.41 -5.08
CA TYR A 457 6.37 25.58 -3.95
C TYR A 457 6.51 26.40 -2.67
N ASP A 458 6.27 25.76 -1.53
CA ASP A 458 6.67 26.27 -0.22
C ASP A 458 8.17 26.01 0.08
N ASP A 459 8.61 26.36 1.29
CA ASP A 459 10.00 26.20 1.74
C ASP A 459 10.43 24.71 1.89
N ASP A 460 9.46 23.78 1.99
CA ASP A 460 9.69 22.34 2.06
C ASP A 460 9.61 21.65 0.68
N TRP A 461 9.53 22.44 -0.40
CA TRP A 461 9.36 21.98 -1.78
C TRP A 461 8.08 21.19 -2.05
N ARG A 462 7.02 21.51 -1.32
CA ARG A 462 5.65 21.02 -1.57
C ARG A 462 4.92 22.02 -2.45
N VAL A 463 4.17 21.51 -3.43
CA VAL A 463 3.36 22.37 -4.30
C VAL A 463 2.25 23.03 -3.48
N ILE A 464 2.17 24.36 -3.57
CA ILE A 464 1.11 25.20 -2.96
C ILE A 464 0.16 25.78 -4.00
N HIS A 465 0.61 25.86 -5.26
CA HIS A 465 -0.21 26.31 -6.40
C HIS A 465 0.21 25.57 -7.67
N ALA A 466 -0.76 25.04 -8.41
CA ALA A 466 -0.54 24.41 -9.70
C ALA A 466 -1.59 24.91 -10.69
N TRP A 467 -1.19 25.33 -11.90
CA TRP A 467 -2.12 25.89 -12.87
C TRP A 467 -1.64 25.77 -14.32
N GLY A 468 -2.57 25.66 -15.25
CA GLY A 468 -2.33 25.79 -16.69
C GLY A 468 -2.45 27.23 -17.19
N ASP A 469 -1.80 27.56 -18.31
CA ASP A 469 -2.00 28.86 -18.98
C ASP A 469 -3.48 29.12 -19.20
N GLY A 470 -3.95 30.35 -18.95
CA GLY A 470 -5.36 30.71 -19.05
C GLY A 470 -6.20 30.40 -17.79
N GLY A 471 -5.56 29.98 -16.69
CA GLY A 471 -6.24 29.68 -15.42
C GLY A 471 -6.93 28.30 -15.41
N TRP A 472 -6.60 27.45 -16.37
CA TRP A 472 -7.12 26.09 -16.43
C TRP A 472 -6.50 25.24 -15.35
N TYR A 473 -7.32 24.41 -14.67
CA TYR A 473 -6.83 23.54 -13.60
C TYR A 473 -5.97 24.30 -12.57
N ASP A 474 -6.41 25.50 -12.19
CA ASP A 474 -5.86 26.27 -11.07
C ASP A 474 -6.24 25.60 -9.75
N TYR A 475 -5.27 24.98 -9.09
CA TYR A 475 -5.41 24.29 -7.81
C TYR A 475 -4.49 24.91 -6.76
N ARG A 476 -5.05 25.18 -5.57
CA ARG A 476 -4.29 25.67 -4.41
C ARG A 476 -4.29 24.64 -3.30
N PHE A 477 -3.15 24.49 -2.64
CA PHE A 477 -2.90 23.50 -1.60
C PHE A 477 -2.43 24.21 -0.33
N ALA A 478 -3.16 24.02 0.77
CA ALA A 478 -2.78 24.50 2.08
C ALA A 478 -2.43 23.30 2.97
N TRP A 479 -1.14 23.17 3.27
CA TRP A 479 -0.60 22.08 4.08
C TRP A 479 -0.60 22.46 5.56
N ASN A 480 -1.18 21.62 6.41
CA ASN A 480 -1.15 21.76 7.85
C ASN A 480 -0.45 20.56 8.50
N ASP A 481 0.83 20.75 8.81
CA ASP A 481 1.67 19.70 9.40
C ASP A 481 1.27 19.35 10.84
N PHE A 482 0.67 20.29 11.60
CA PHE A 482 0.27 20.04 12.98
C PHE A 482 -0.94 19.10 13.07
N SER A 483 -1.88 19.23 12.14
CA SER A 483 -3.07 18.37 12.09
C SER A 483 -2.98 17.25 11.05
N HIS A 484 -1.85 17.12 10.36
CA HIS A 484 -1.69 16.21 9.21
C HIS A 484 -2.83 16.35 8.20
N GLU A 485 -3.15 17.59 7.83
CA GLU A 485 -4.29 17.92 6.97
C GLU A 485 -3.83 18.69 5.73
N LEU A 486 -4.50 18.46 4.61
CA LEU A 486 -4.37 19.20 3.36
C LEU A 486 -5.74 19.77 3.00
N GLU A 487 -5.82 21.07 2.78
CA GLU A 487 -6.95 21.69 2.11
C GLU A 487 -6.58 21.95 0.65
N MET A 488 -7.36 21.38 -0.27
CA MET A 488 -7.16 21.53 -1.71
C MET A 488 -8.35 22.26 -2.32
N THR A 489 -8.11 23.41 -2.94
CA THR A 489 -9.14 24.20 -3.62
C THR A 489 -8.94 24.13 -5.12
N ASN A 490 -9.99 23.76 -5.86
CA ASN A 490 -9.96 23.66 -7.32
C ASN A 490 -10.33 24.98 -8.01
N SER A 491 -10.34 24.98 -9.34
CA SER A 491 -10.58 26.18 -10.16
C SER A 491 -12.01 26.74 -10.06
N LEU A 492 -12.95 25.96 -9.51
CA LEU A 492 -14.33 26.39 -9.24
C LEU A 492 -14.50 26.97 -7.82
N GLY A 493 -13.41 27.03 -7.04
CA GLY A 493 -13.44 27.48 -5.65
C GLY A 493 -13.98 26.42 -4.68
N HIS A 494 -14.11 25.17 -5.11
CA HIS A 494 -14.54 24.09 -4.23
C HIS A 494 -13.34 23.52 -3.47
N THR A 495 -13.49 23.37 -2.15
CA THR A 495 -12.42 22.89 -1.26
C THR A 495 -12.68 21.46 -0.80
N THR A 496 -11.69 20.60 -0.95
CA THR A 496 -11.64 19.24 -0.41
C THR A 496 -10.61 19.20 0.71
N ILE A 497 -10.94 18.58 1.84
CA ILE A 497 -10.04 18.43 2.98
C ILE A 497 -9.59 16.97 3.08
N ILE A 498 -8.30 16.74 3.18
CA ILE A 498 -7.72 15.39 3.30
C ILE A 498 -6.91 15.31 4.59
N ARG A 499 -7.20 14.31 5.42
CA ARG A 499 -6.43 14.03 6.63
C ARG A 499 -5.56 12.81 6.42
N PHE A 500 -4.34 12.87 6.93
CA PHE A 500 -3.36 11.80 6.80
C PHE A 500 -3.03 11.16 8.15
N SER A 501 -2.52 9.94 8.09
CA SER A 501 -1.84 9.29 9.21
C SER A 501 -0.45 9.89 9.41
N GLU A 502 0.22 9.53 10.50
CA GLU A 502 1.64 9.86 10.72
C GLU A 502 2.55 9.37 9.57
N ASP A 503 2.16 8.29 8.89
CA ASP A 503 2.89 7.71 7.75
C ASP A 503 2.46 8.33 6.39
N ARG A 504 1.72 9.46 6.40
CA ARG A 504 1.21 10.17 5.22
C ARG A 504 0.24 9.38 4.34
N LEU A 505 -0.46 8.39 4.93
CA LEU A 505 -1.54 7.68 4.25
C LEU A 505 -2.87 8.44 4.46
N PRO A 506 -3.66 8.73 3.40
CA PRO A 506 -4.94 9.41 3.53
C PRO A 506 -5.90 8.62 4.42
N LEU A 507 -6.33 9.14 5.56
CA LEU A 507 -7.30 8.51 6.47
C LEU A 507 -8.75 8.91 6.16
N CYS A 508 -8.93 10.15 5.72
CA CYS A 508 -10.24 10.74 5.49
C CYS A 508 -10.15 11.80 4.39
N GLU A 509 -11.12 11.80 3.49
CA GLU A 509 -11.38 12.87 2.53
C GLU A 509 -12.76 13.44 2.82
N ILE A 510 -12.86 14.77 2.92
CA ILE A 510 -14.10 15.51 3.07
C ILE A 510 -14.29 16.32 1.78
N ASP A 511 -15.35 16.01 1.04
CA ASP A 511 -15.69 16.68 -0.20
C ASP A 511 -16.28 18.09 0.03
N PRO A 512 -16.43 18.91 -1.02
CA PRO A 512 -16.96 20.27 -0.90
C PRO A 512 -18.41 20.36 -0.39
N GLU A 513 -19.18 19.27 -0.43
CA GLU A 513 -20.56 19.18 0.08
C GLU A 513 -20.59 18.70 1.55
N GLY A 514 -19.42 18.40 2.13
CA GLY A 514 -19.25 17.90 3.50
C GLY A 514 -19.39 16.38 3.63
N GLY A 515 -19.47 15.64 2.51
CA GLY A 515 -19.43 14.19 2.49
C GLY A 515 -18.04 13.68 2.87
N ALA A 516 -17.97 12.69 3.76
CA ALA A 516 -16.71 12.14 4.25
C ALA A 516 -16.50 10.70 3.78
N THR A 517 -15.35 10.45 3.15
CA THR A 517 -14.87 9.13 2.74
C THR A 517 -13.69 8.75 3.63
N PHE A 518 -13.75 7.58 4.28
CA PHE A 518 -12.69 7.10 5.15
C PHE A 518 -11.93 5.94 4.49
N PHE A 519 -10.62 5.96 4.60
CA PHE A 519 -9.75 4.90 4.13
C PHE A 519 -9.15 4.16 5.32
N LEU A 520 -9.19 2.83 5.25
CA LEU A 520 -8.57 1.96 6.25
C LEU A 520 -7.49 1.18 5.54
N TYR A 521 -6.35 1.01 6.20
CA TYR A 521 -5.22 0.29 5.64
C TYR A 521 -4.90 -0.93 6.48
N ASP A 522 -4.45 -2.00 5.83
CA ASP A 522 -3.81 -3.11 6.52
C ASP A 522 -2.40 -2.74 7.02
N GLU A 523 -1.70 -3.70 7.63
CA GLU A 523 -0.35 -3.50 8.16
C GLU A 523 0.72 -3.22 7.08
N PHE A 524 0.36 -3.40 5.81
CA PHE A 524 1.18 -3.17 4.62
C PHE A 524 0.75 -1.93 3.82
N GLY A 525 -0.22 -1.15 4.31
CA GLY A 525 -0.71 0.08 3.67
C GLY A 525 -1.63 -0.14 2.47
N GLN A 526 -2.24 -1.32 2.33
CA GLN A 526 -3.22 -1.61 1.30
C GLN A 526 -4.63 -1.25 1.81
N THR A 527 -5.42 -0.56 0.99
CA THR A 527 -6.80 -0.12 1.30
C THR A 527 -7.84 -1.22 1.20
#